data_AF-A0A7S0WZT0-F1
#
_entry.id   AF-A0A7S0WZT0-F1
#
_cell.length_a   1.000
_cell.length_b   1.000
_cell.length_c   1.000
_cell.angle_alpha   90.00
_cell.angle_beta   90.00
_cell.angle_gamma   90.00
#
_symmetry.space_group_name_H-M   'P 1'
#
loop_
_entity.id
_entity.type
_entity.pdbx_description
1 polymer ?
#
loop_
_entity_poly.entity_id
_entity_poly.type
_entity_poly.pdbx_seq_one_letter_code
_entity_poly.pdbx_strand_id
1 'polypeptide(L)'
;RYCLFGDTVNTASRMESTGVPCHIQVSEVTFLLLAPEEREGFKPRGEVQVKGKGLMRTYLLDPYQGTGPTSKAAGIAAGEATALPTTSTSAPPPPAATG
;
A
#
# COMPACT_ATOMS: atom_id res chain seq x y z
N ARG A 1 -14.29 -20.78 11.94
CA ARG A 1 -13.39 -19.96 11.08
C ARG A 1 -13.96 -18.55 11.07
N TYR A 2 -13.21 -17.55 11.52
CA TYR A 2 -13.66 -16.16 11.50
C TYR A 2 -13.16 -15.49 10.22
N CYS A 3 -14.00 -14.71 9.58
CA CYS A 3 -13.69 -13.97 8.36
C CYS A 3 -13.94 -12.49 8.61
N LEU A 4 -12.99 -11.64 8.22
CA LEU A 4 -13.12 -10.18 8.28
C LEU A 4 -13.61 -9.68 6.92
N PHE A 5 -14.59 -8.78 6.92
CA PHE A 5 -15.19 -8.20 5.71
C PHE A 5 -15.31 -6.68 5.86
N GLY A 6 -15.24 -5.96 4.73
CA GLY A 6 -15.45 -4.52 4.68
C GLY A 6 -14.47 -3.79 3.75
N ASP A 7 -14.71 -2.49 3.58
CA ASP A 7 -13.91 -1.66 2.68
C ASP A 7 -12.47 -1.52 3.14
N THR A 8 -12.22 -1.55 4.45
CA THR A 8 -10.88 -1.46 5.03
C THR A 8 -10.01 -2.65 4.61
N VAL A 9 -10.54 -3.88 4.68
CA VAL A 9 -9.78 -5.08 4.27
C VAL A 9 -9.58 -5.14 2.76
N ASN A 10 -10.56 -4.69 1.96
CA ASN A 10 -10.40 -4.56 0.52
C ASN A 10 -9.32 -3.52 0.19
N THR A 11 -9.36 -2.35 0.83
CA THR A 11 -8.36 -1.28 0.62
C THR A 11 -6.96 -1.76 1.00
N ALA A 12 -6.80 -2.44 2.14
CA ALA A 12 -5.52 -3.00 2.57
C ALA A 12 -4.97 -4.01 1.55
N SER A 13 -5.81 -4.92 1.06
CA SER A 13 -5.43 -5.88 0.01
C SER A 13 -5.01 -5.19 -1.29
N ARG A 14 -5.68 -4.09 -1.68
CA ARG A 14 -5.27 -3.31 -2.86
C ARG A 14 -3.97 -2.55 -2.63
N MET A 15 -3.78 -1.98 -1.44
CA MET A 15 -2.53 -1.32 -1.11
C MET A 15 -1.36 -2.30 -1.18
N GLU A 16 -1.50 -3.50 -0.62
CA GLU A 16 -0.50 -4.57 -0.73
C GLU A 16 -0.16 -4.90 -2.19
N SER A 17 -1.18 -5.02 -3.05
CA SER A 17 -0.96 -5.31 -4.48
C SER A 17 -0.18 -4.22 -5.23
N THR A 18 -0.16 -3.00 -4.70
CA THR A 18 0.59 -1.85 -5.26
C THR A 18 1.87 -1.53 -4.48
N GLY A 19 2.19 -2.38 -3.49
CA GLY A 19 3.32 -2.21 -2.58
C GLY A 19 4.66 -2.50 -3.22
N VAL A 20 5.71 -2.07 -2.52
CA VAL A 20 7.09 -2.37 -2.91
C VAL A 20 7.58 -3.54 -2.06
N PRO A 21 8.24 -4.55 -2.65
CA PRO A 21 8.86 -5.63 -1.89
C PRO A 21 9.79 -5.10 -0.81
N CYS A 22 9.84 -5.80 0.33
CA CYS A 22 10.67 -5.45 1.48
C CYS A 22 10.38 -4.08 2.11
N HIS A 23 9.24 -3.45 1.79
CA HIS A 23 8.81 -2.21 2.42
C HIS A 23 7.43 -2.39 3.06
N ILE A 24 7.20 -1.66 4.15
CA ILE A 24 5.90 -1.57 4.79
C ILE A 24 5.18 -0.34 4.25
N GLN A 25 4.06 -0.55 3.56
CA GLN A 25 3.25 0.55 3.02
C GLN A 25 2.08 0.88 3.94
N VAL A 26 1.90 2.16 4.23
CA VAL A 26 0.78 2.66 5.03
C VAL A 26 0.04 3.80 4.32
N SER A 27 -1.25 3.94 4.61
CA SER A 27 -2.07 5.01 4.09
C SER A 27 -1.77 6.31 4.85
N GLU A 28 -2.08 7.46 4.26
CA GLU A 28 -1.95 8.75 4.96
C GLU A 28 -2.74 8.79 6.28
N VAL A 29 -3.96 8.24 6.29
CA VAL A 29 -4.77 8.17 7.51
C VAL A 29 -4.06 7.37 8.58
N THR A 30 -3.49 6.22 8.23
CA THR A 30 -2.72 5.40 9.16
C THR A 30 -1.48 6.15 9.64
N PHE A 31 -0.71 6.77 8.73
CA PHE A 31 0.50 7.53 9.04
C PHE A 31 0.24 8.65 10.06
N LEU A 32 -0.87 9.37 9.93
CA LEU A 32 -1.27 10.43 10.85
C LEU A 32 -1.69 9.94 12.24
N LEU A 33 -1.95 8.64 12.40
CA LEU A 33 -2.28 8.03 13.69
C LEU A 33 -1.05 7.50 14.44
N LEU A 34 0.11 7.32 13.77
CA LEU A 34 1.34 6.87 14.40
C LEU A 34 1.92 7.95 15.34
N ALA A 35 2.71 7.53 16.34
CA ALA A 35 3.41 8.47 17.20
C ALA A 35 4.51 9.22 16.41
N PRO A 36 4.84 10.48 16.77
CA PRO A 36 5.83 11.28 16.04
C PRO A 36 7.19 10.58 15.88
N GLU A 37 7.66 9.88 16.90
CA GLU A 37 8.90 9.10 16.89
C GLU A 37 8.88 7.95 15.86
N GLU A 38 7.73 7.34 15.62
CA GLU A 38 7.60 6.25 14.65
C GLU A 38 7.54 6.77 13.22
N ARG A 39 7.12 8.02 13.03
CA ARG A 39 6.98 8.65 11.70
C ARG A 39 8.33 8.94 11.03
N GLU A 40 9.41 9.08 11.81
CA GLU A 40 10.74 9.44 11.30
C GLU A 40 11.27 8.41 10.28
N GLY A 41 10.92 7.13 10.43
CA GLY A 41 11.32 6.07 9.51
C GLY A 41 10.55 6.02 8.18
N PHE A 42 9.41 6.71 8.09
CA PHE A 42 8.55 6.65 6.91
C PHE A 42 8.93 7.68 5.87
N LYS A 43 9.01 7.25 4.61
CA LYS A 43 9.25 8.09 3.45
C LYS A 43 7.95 8.26 2.64
N PRO A 44 7.60 9.48 2.21
CA PRO A 44 6.44 9.67 1.34
C PRO A 44 6.70 9.00 -0.01
N ARG A 45 5.79 8.12 -0.44
CA ARG A 45 5.82 7.50 -1.78
C ARG A 45 5.18 8.41 -2.83
N GLY A 46 4.20 9.21 -2.41
CA GLY A 46 3.33 9.98 -3.29
C GLY A 46 1.94 9.39 -3.39
N GLU A 47 1.22 9.77 -4.45
CA GLU A 47 -0.13 9.32 -4.72
C GLU A 47 -0.13 7.99 -5.47
N VAL A 48 -0.85 7.01 -4.94
CA VAL A 48 -1.01 5.68 -5.52
C VAL A 48 -2.47 5.52 -5.93
N GLN A 49 -2.68 5.05 -7.16
CA GLN A 49 -4.02 4.78 -7.67
C GLN A 49 -4.56 3.49 -7.04
N VAL A 50 -5.56 3.64 -6.16
CA VAL A 50 -6.27 2.52 -5.54
C VAL A 50 -7.65 2.39 -6.16
N LYS A 51 -7.92 1.24 -6.76
CA LYS A 51 -9.21 0.96 -7.42
C LYS A 51 -10.36 1.12 -6.42
N GLY A 52 -11.33 1.98 -6.74
CA GLY A 52 -12.49 2.28 -5.89
C GLY A 52 -12.27 3.36 -4.82
N LYS A 53 -11.03 3.80 -4.59
CA LYS A 53 -10.71 4.92 -3.69
C LYS A 53 -10.13 6.14 -4.40
N GLY A 54 -9.59 5.95 -5.62
CA GLY A 54 -8.95 7.02 -6.39
C GLY A 54 -7.47 7.14 -6.05
N LEU A 55 -6.95 8.37 -6.08
CA LEU A 55 -5.58 8.67 -5.70
C LEU A 55 -5.49 8.71 -4.17
N MET A 56 -4.61 7.89 -3.60
CA MET A 56 -4.35 7.87 -2.17
C MET A 56 -2.88 8.15 -1.89
N ARG A 57 -2.62 9.09 -0.98
CA ARG A 57 -1.27 9.32 -0.48
C ARG A 57 -0.84 8.16 0.41
N THR A 58 0.38 7.68 0.17
CA THR A 58 0.95 6.56 0.92
C THR A 58 2.38 6.82 1.33
N TYR A 59 2.79 6.12 2.38
CA TYR A 59 4.11 6.21 2.98
C TYR A 59 4.73 4.82 3.03
N LEU A 60 6.05 4.74 2.85
CA LEU A 60 6.81 3.51 2.90
C LEU A 60 7.82 3.57 4.05
N LEU A 61 7.86 2.51 4.84
CA LEU A 61 8.90 2.26 5.82
C LEU A 61 9.78 1.14 5.32
N ASP A 62 11.09 1.34 5.38
CA ASP A 62 12.07 0.30 5.07
C ASP A 62 12.58 -0.27 6.41
N PRO A 63 12.18 -1.50 6.77
CA PRO A 63 12.54 -2.09 8.06
C PRO A 63 14.03 -2.42 8.18
N TYR A 64 14.78 -2.41 7.07
CA TYR A 64 16.20 -2.73 7.06
C TYR A 64 17.10 -1.49 7.13
N GLN A 65 16.55 -0.28 7.03
CA GLN A 65 17.32 0.97 7.11
C GLN A 65 17.57 1.44 8.55
N GLY A 66 17.19 0.67 9.58
CA GLY A 66 16.95 1.24 10.91
C GLY A 66 17.29 0.41 12.16
N THR A 67 17.95 -0.75 12.09
CA THR A 67 18.45 -1.44 13.31
C THR A 67 19.88 -1.04 13.68
N GLY A 68 20.33 0.15 13.29
CA GLY A 68 21.58 0.76 13.74
C GLY A 68 21.30 2.17 14.29
N PRO A 69 21.97 2.59 15.38
CA PRO A 69 21.77 3.93 15.91
C PRO A 69 22.37 4.91 14.90
N THR A 70 21.54 5.79 14.35
CA THR A 70 21.94 7.04 13.66
C THR A 70 23.10 6.94 12.67
N SER A 71 22.82 6.89 11.37
CA SER A 71 23.36 7.87 10.40
C SER A 71 23.07 7.49 8.96
N LYS A 72 22.80 8.55 8.19
CA LYS A 72 22.92 8.70 6.73
C LYS A 72 23.58 7.57 5.93
N ALA A 73 22.95 7.38 4.76
CA ALA A 73 23.49 6.90 3.48
C ALA A 73 23.45 5.39 3.24
N ALA A 74 22.61 4.97 2.28
CA ALA A 74 23.04 4.18 1.13
C ALA A 74 21.86 4.05 0.16
N GLY A 75 22.03 4.62 -1.04
CA GLY A 75 21.21 4.23 -2.17
C GLY A 75 21.60 2.81 -2.59
N ILE A 76 20.62 1.96 -2.85
CA ILE A 76 20.79 0.80 -3.71
C ILE A 76 19.52 0.68 -4.53
N ALA A 77 19.70 0.72 -5.85
CA ALA A 77 18.68 0.46 -6.84
C ALA A 77 18.12 -0.96 -6.65
N ALA A 78 16.81 -1.08 -6.53
CA ALA A 78 16.07 -2.27 -6.95
C ALA A 78 15.33 -1.80 -8.21
N GLY A 79 15.75 -2.20 -9.41
CA GLY A 79 15.81 -3.60 -9.79
C GLY A 79 14.45 -3.92 -10.38
N GLU A 80 14.35 -3.69 -11.68
CA GLU A 80 13.19 -3.91 -12.55
C GLU A 80 12.55 -5.28 -12.26
N ALA A 81 11.29 -5.29 -11.83
CA ALA A 81 10.48 -6.50 -11.78
C ALA A 81 9.52 -6.46 -12.97
N THR A 82 9.95 -7.11 -14.05
CA THR A 82 9.12 -7.50 -15.19
C THR A 82 7.87 -8.26 -14.72
N ALA A 83 6.78 -7.96 -15.43
CA ALA A 83 5.38 -8.26 -15.17
C ALA A 83 4.97 -9.73 -14.92
N LEU A 84 3.78 -9.92 -14.33
CA LEU A 84 2.94 -11.09 -14.56
C LEU A 84 1.53 -10.65 -15.02
N PRO A 85 1.05 -11.11 -16.19
CA PRO A 85 -0.29 -10.82 -16.65
C PRO A 85 -1.28 -11.72 -15.89
N THR A 86 -2.25 -11.13 -15.20
CA THR A 86 -3.44 -11.86 -14.76
C THR A 86 -4.63 -11.39 -15.57
N THR A 87 -4.80 -12.01 -16.74
CA THR A 87 -6.12 -12.09 -17.35
C THR A 87 -7.03 -12.87 -16.41
N SER A 88 -8.01 -12.19 -15.82
CA SER A 88 -9.22 -12.86 -15.33
C SER A 88 -10.41 -11.91 -15.48
N THR A 89 -11.01 -12.02 -16.66
CA THR A 89 -12.44 -12.31 -16.84
C THR A 89 -13.46 -11.51 -16.02
N SER A 90 -14.18 -10.67 -16.77
CA SER A 90 -15.65 -10.54 -16.78
C SER A 90 -16.39 -10.46 -15.44
N ALA A 91 -16.92 -9.28 -15.12
CA ALA A 91 -18.35 -9.03 -15.24
C ALA A 91 -18.68 -7.57 -14.84
N PRO A 92 -19.44 -6.81 -15.66
CA PRO A 92 -20.17 -5.65 -15.15
C PRO A 92 -21.33 -6.12 -14.25
N PRO A 93 -21.66 -5.42 -13.15
CA PRO A 93 -22.89 -5.70 -12.41
C PRO A 93 -24.13 -5.39 -13.28
N PRO A 94 -25.22 -6.16 -13.19
CA PRO A 94 -26.42 -5.99 -14.01
C PRO A 94 -27.16 -4.68 -13.69
N PRO A 95 -27.95 -4.14 -14.63
CA PRO A 95 -28.88 -3.03 -14.34
C PRO A 95 -29.97 -3.53 -13.38
N ALA A 96 -30.23 -2.74 -12.34
CA ALA A 96 -31.37 -2.97 -11.45
C ALA A 96 -32.68 -2.85 -12.25
N ALA A 97 -33.37 -3.97 -12.44
CA ALA A 97 -34.72 -4.02 -12.96
C ALA A 97 -35.71 -4.13 -11.79
N THR A 98 -36.54 -3.09 -11.69
CA THR A 98 -37.98 -3.12 -11.42
C THR A 98 -38.51 -3.51 -10.03
N GLY A 99 -39.21 -2.54 -9.46
CA GLY A 99 -40.33 -2.65 -8.52
C GLY A 99 -41.04 -1.31 -8.47
#